data_AF-A0A1V4QA65-F1
#
_entry.id   AF-A0A1V4QA65-F1
#
_cell.length_a   1.000
_cell.length_b   1.000
_cell.length_c   1.000
_cell.angle_alpha   90.00
_cell.angle_beta   90.00
_cell.angle_gamma   90.00
#
_symmetry.space_group_name_H-M   'P 1'
#
loop_
_entity.id
_entity.type
_entity.pdbx_description
1 polymer ?
#
loop_
_entity_poly.entity_id
_entity_poly.type
_entity_poly.pdbx_seq_one_letter_code
_entity_poly.pdbx_strand_id
1 'polypeptide(L)'
;LMINYDLPWNPNRLEQRFGRIHRIGQEHVCRLWNIVADETREGQVFVRLLDKMDQQRKAYGGKLFDVLGDAFAEKPLRELLMEAIRYGDDPARIAEIERVVDAQVAEGCEELISDRALARETLGPLELDRLRRQMDDAMARRLQPHYIEAFFTDAFGQFGGRLTRRERQRFQISNVPASLRQRPVRREHAGRPVVRAYERVTFEPQAIARRDGRQAELMAPGHPLFDAVLDSTVDRAAGLLAVGTTLFDPLDPSTDPYVLMAMTSEVLDGHRRVVSKRFSFVSLRSDGSVDDAGPAPHLDLSPLPPSAATSASQALAESWIRTGLADRAMSWAASEAQPAHLSDVRDRLLPSIEKTSAAVRLRLVSQINYLDSEAARVRESRAAGRGRRARHSPEWLESRARELEQRLTTRTQELARDAMLTAKPPVLTAVMLVIPAGMAGGTVADFARDTAVTERRAVDAVLAAEIALGRDPEEMPHNHKGYDIRSLPPADGKGARGPTIFIEVKGRIEGASHFSISYNEVLHARNTGAHHRLALVSVSDRGPEYDQIRYLTDYFRNYNMGDTDTATVMIDWGKAWVRGKPPH
;
A
#
# COMPACT_ATOMS: atom_id res chain seq x y z
N LEU A 1 20.12 2.44 20.22
CA LEU A 1 20.75 3.19 21.34
C LEU A 1 21.46 4.40 20.74
N MET A 2 21.26 5.59 21.30
CA MET A 2 21.98 6.81 20.96
C MET A 2 22.58 7.40 22.23
N ILE A 3 23.85 7.80 22.15
CA ILE A 3 24.57 8.47 23.22
C ILE A 3 25.08 9.80 22.66
N ASN A 4 24.64 10.91 23.25
CA ASN A 4 25.17 12.24 22.95
C ASN A 4 26.30 12.54 23.92
N TYR A 5 27.51 12.68 23.39
CA TYR A 5 28.69 13.14 24.14
C TYR A 5 28.70 14.67 24.29
N ASP A 6 28.01 15.37 23.39
CA ASP A 6 27.84 16.82 23.36
C ASP A 6 26.36 17.16 23.13
N LEU A 7 25.86 18.19 23.81
CA LEU A 7 24.53 18.73 23.55
C LEU A 7 24.64 19.99 22.68
N PRO A 8 23.98 20.03 21.51
CA PRO A 8 24.00 21.21 20.67
C PRO A 8 23.19 22.34 21.31
N TRP A 9 23.70 23.57 21.26
CA TRP A 9 22.98 24.77 21.70
C TRP A 9 21.77 25.12 20.80
N ASN A 10 21.58 24.37 19.71
CA ASN A 10 20.36 24.39 18.91
C ASN A 10 19.57 23.09 19.15
N PRO A 11 18.47 23.17 19.90
CA PRO A 11 17.58 22.05 20.21
C PRO A 11 17.11 21.24 18.98
N ASN A 12 16.87 21.90 17.84
CA ASN A 12 16.49 21.25 16.58
C ASN A 12 17.51 20.20 16.12
N ARG A 13 18.80 20.39 16.42
CA ARG A 13 19.84 19.41 16.07
C ARG A 13 19.75 18.15 16.91
N LEU A 14 19.32 18.26 18.17
CA LEU A 14 19.16 17.10 19.06
C LEU A 14 18.00 16.23 18.57
N GLU A 15 16.91 16.85 18.13
CA GLU A 15 15.76 16.19 17.52
C GLU A 15 16.13 15.50 16.20
N GLN A 16 16.83 16.21 15.30
CA GLN A 16 17.32 15.63 14.04
C GLN A 16 18.25 14.43 14.28
N ARG A 17 19.08 14.47 15.34
CA ARG A 17 19.92 13.33 15.75
C ARG A 17 19.03 12.15 16.15
N PHE A 18 18.05 12.34 17.04
CA PHE A 18 17.15 11.27 17.47
C PHE A 18 16.28 10.71 16.34
N GLY A 19 15.79 11.56 15.44
CA GLY A 19 15.02 11.18 14.25
C GLY A 19 15.79 10.33 13.23
N ARG A 20 17.12 10.16 13.39
CA ARG A 20 17.89 9.17 12.60
C ARG A 20 17.61 7.74 13.03
N ILE A 21 17.31 7.51 14.30
CA ILE A 21 17.05 6.17 14.86
C ILE A 21 15.58 5.91 15.15
N HIS A 22 14.80 6.95 15.45
CA HIS A 22 13.37 6.87 15.73
C HIS A 22 12.57 7.13 14.44
N ARG A 23 12.42 6.07 13.62
CA ARG A 23 11.73 6.11 12.32
C ARG A 23 10.68 5.00 12.23
N ILE A 24 9.69 5.19 11.36
CA ILE A 24 8.71 4.15 11.02
C ILE A 24 9.47 2.91 10.52
N GLY A 25 9.15 1.74 11.08
CA GLY A 25 9.85 0.48 10.82
C GLY A 25 10.95 0.11 11.82
N GLN A 26 11.17 0.90 12.87
CA GLN A 26 12.03 0.51 13.99
C GLN A 26 11.34 -0.55 14.87
N GLU A 27 11.95 -1.73 15.00
CA GLU A 27 11.40 -2.86 15.75
C GLU A 27 11.75 -2.85 17.25
N HIS A 28 12.74 -2.05 17.64
CA HIS A 28 13.27 -2.01 19.01
C HIS A 28 13.10 -0.65 19.68
N VAL A 29 12.98 -0.64 21.01
CA VAL A 29 12.86 0.60 21.79
C VAL A 29 14.13 1.45 21.65
N CYS A 30 13.99 2.66 21.11
CA CYS A 30 15.06 3.64 21.02
C CYS A 30 15.41 4.20 22.42
N ARG A 31 16.60 3.87 22.92
CA ARG A 31 17.18 4.45 24.14
C ARG A 31 18.09 5.64 23.80
N LEU A 32 17.90 6.77 24.47
CA LEU A 32 18.69 8.00 24.32
C LEU A 32 19.37 8.35 25.64
N TRP A 33 20.68 8.61 25.60
CA TRP A 33 21.49 9.02 26.74
C TRP A 33 22.18 10.33 26.40
N ASN A 34 22.01 11.35 27.24
CA ASN A 34 22.69 12.64 27.11
C ASN A 34 23.73 12.73 28.21
N ILE A 35 25.00 12.85 27.84
CA ILE A 35 26.08 13.08 28.80
C ILE A 35 26.20 14.58 29.00
N VAL A 36 26.05 15.03 30.25
CA VAL A 36 26.10 16.44 30.64
C VAL A 36 27.14 16.59 31.75
N ALA A 37 27.97 17.62 31.67
CA ALA A 37 28.96 17.91 32.70
C ALA A 37 28.31 18.63 33.89
N ASP A 38 28.28 17.98 35.05
CA ASP A 38 27.55 18.39 36.26
C ASP A 38 28.08 19.73 36.85
N GLU A 39 29.39 19.93 36.87
CA GLU A 39 30.03 21.14 37.43
C GLU A 39 30.20 22.28 36.40
N THR A 40 29.29 22.38 35.43
CA THR A 40 29.33 23.45 34.42
C THR A 40 28.04 24.25 34.40
N ARG A 41 28.14 25.56 34.17
CA ARG A 41 26.97 26.46 34.02
C ARG A 41 26.09 26.04 32.85
N GLU A 42 26.71 25.60 31.76
CA GLU A 42 26.02 25.00 30.62
C GLU A 42 25.26 23.72 31.01
N GLY A 43 25.89 22.85 31.81
CA GLY A 43 25.27 21.63 32.30
C GLY A 43 24.04 21.87 33.16
N GLN A 44 24.08 22.84 34.07
CA GLN A 44 22.93 23.22 34.91
C GLN A 44 21.71 23.64 34.08
N VAL A 45 21.92 24.46 33.04
CA VAL A 45 20.86 24.87 32.12
C VAL A 45 20.30 23.66 31.35
N PHE A 46 21.16 22.75 30.87
CA PHE A 46 20.72 21.56 30.15
C PHE A 46 19.96 20.56 31.05
N VAL A 47 20.41 20.35 32.29
CA VAL A 47 19.70 19.49 33.26
C VAL A 47 18.30 20.04 33.52
N ARG A 48 18.18 21.34 33.82
CA ARG A 48 16.87 21.97 34.06
C ARG A 48 15.94 21.86 32.86
N LEU A 49 16.47 22.11 31.66
CA LEU A 49 15.73 22.01 30.41
C LEU A 49 15.22 20.59 30.15
N LEU A 50 16.09 19.58 30.29
CA LEU A 50 15.73 18.18 30.09
C LEU A 50 14.74 17.68 31.15
N ASP A 51 14.89 18.08 32.41
CA ASP A 51 13.97 17.73 33.50
C ASP A 51 12.59 18.34 33.29
N LYS A 52 12.53 19.62 32.92
CA LYS A 52 11.25 20.29 32.66
C LYS A 52 10.53 19.63 31.48
N MET A 53 11.27 19.25 30.45
CA MET A 53 10.72 18.48 29.33
C MET A 53 10.22 17.10 29.74
N ASP A 54 10.93 16.36 30.59
CA ASP A 54 10.48 15.04 31.05
C ASP A 54 9.24 15.16 31.94
N GLN A 55 9.13 16.23 32.74
CA GLN A 55 7.91 16.55 33.49
C GLN A 55 6.72 16.80 32.55
N GLN A 56 6.89 17.65 31.54
CA GLN A 56 5.82 17.89 30.56
C GLN A 56 5.49 16.62 29.77
N ARG A 57 6.49 15.82 29.40
CA ARG A 57 6.29 14.54 28.72
C ARG A 57 5.47 13.56 29.56
N LYS A 58 5.68 13.50 30.88
CA LYS A 58 4.90 12.68 31.81
C LYS A 58 3.48 13.20 31.98
N ALA A 59 3.30 14.52 32.09
CA ALA A 59 1.98 15.14 32.19
C ALA A 59 1.10 14.89 30.96
N TYR A 60 1.70 14.76 29.77
CA TYR A 60 0.97 14.67 28.49
C TYR A 60 1.10 13.31 27.76
N GLY A 61 1.35 12.22 28.49
CA GLY A 61 1.21 10.85 27.96
C GLY A 61 2.36 10.35 27.07
N GLY A 62 3.59 10.83 27.26
CA GLY A 62 4.81 10.15 26.80
C GLY A 62 5.31 10.46 25.37
N LYS A 63 4.64 11.34 24.61
CA LYS A 63 4.92 11.61 23.17
C LYS A 63 5.45 13.03 22.87
N LEU A 64 6.25 13.61 23.75
CA LEU A 64 6.89 14.92 23.55
C LEU A 64 8.40 14.75 23.30
N PHE A 65 8.79 14.72 22.03
CA PHE A 65 10.17 15.00 21.61
C PHE A 65 10.26 15.96 20.39
N ASP A 66 9.14 16.32 19.77
CA ASP A 66 9.03 17.33 18.68
C ASP A 66 9.13 18.79 19.19
N VAL A 67 9.43 18.99 20.48
CA VAL A 67 9.18 20.28 21.17
C VAL A 67 10.42 21.14 21.31
N LEU A 68 11.59 20.54 21.07
CA LEU A 68 12.86 21.20 21.26
C LEU A 68 13.02 22.38 20.31
N GLY A 69 12.65 22.18 19.04
CA GLY A 69 12.83 23.16 17.97
C GLY A 69 12.05 24.45 18.12
N ASP A 70 10.79 24.33 18.55
CA ASP A 70 9.81 25.43 18.52
C ASP A 70 9.71 26.14 19.87
N ALA A 71 10.05 25.49 21.00
CA ALA A 71 9.92 26.07 22.34
C ALA A 71 10.89 27.24 22.65
N PHE A 72 11.81 27.59 21.75
CA PHE A 72 12.80 28.66 21.95
C PHE A 72 12.78 29.71 20.83
N ALA A 73 11.59 30.10 20.38
CA ALA A 73 11.41 31.06 19.29
C ALA A 73 11.76 32.51 19.66
N GLU A 74 11.40 32.97 20.87
CA GLU A 74 11.62 34.36 21.29
C GLU A 74 13.03 34.62 21.83
N LYS A 75 13.60 33.67 22.58
CA LYS A 75 14.98 33.74 23.08
C LYS A 75 15.72 32.44 22.75
N PRO A 76 16.69 32.46 21.81
CA PRO A 76 17.43 31.27 21.46
C PRO A 76 18.13 30.67 22.69
N LEU A 77 18.07 29.35 22.87
CA LEU A 77 18.78 28.63 23.95
C LEU A 77 20.27 29.05 24.05
N ARG A 78 20.88 29.36 22.91
CA ARG A 78 22.23 29.93 22.82
C ARG A 78 22.42 31.21 23.63
N GLU A 79 21.45 32.13 23.63
CA GLU A 79 21.53 33.37 24.41
C GLU A 79 21.41 33.10 25.90
N LEU A 80 20.52 32.17 26.31
CA LEU A 80 20.40 31.74 27.70
C LEU A 80 21.67 31.07 28.21
N LEU A 81 22.30 30.21 27.41
CA LEU A 81 23.59 29.60 27.71
C LEU A 81 24.70 30.64 27.81
N MET A 82 24.74 31.61 26.88
CA MET A 82 25.70 32.71 26.94
C MET A 82 25.51 33.60 28.17
N GLU A 83 24.27 33.88 28.58
CA GLU A 83 23.98 34.64 29.80
C GLU A 83 24.38 33.86 31.06
N ALA A 84 24.09 32.55 31.12
CA ALA A 84 24.49 31.67 32.23
C ALA A 84 26.01 31.57 32.39
N ILE A 85 26.75 31.53 31.28
CA ILE A 85 28.23 31.51 31.30
C ILE A 85 28.80 32.87 31.69
N ARG A 86 28.18 33.98 31.27
CA ARG A 86 28.70 35.34 31.50
C ARG A 86 28.44 35.91 32.90
N TYR A 87 27.35 35.52 33.54
CA TYR A 87 26.88 36.13 34.79
C TYR A 87 26.63 35.07 35.89
N GLY A 88 27.20 33.87 35.74
CA GLY A 88 26.81 32.65 36.46
C GLY A 88 27.04 32.60 37.97
N ASP A 89 27.69 33.59 38.59
CA ASP A 89 27.95 33.59 40.03
C ASP A 89 26.92 34.37 40.86
N ASP A 90 25.94 35.02 40.21
CA ASP A 90 24.82 35.70 40.89
C ASP A 90 23.61 34.73 41.04
N PRO A 91 23.23 34.34 42.28
CA PRO A 91 22.08 33.48 42.54
C PRO A 91 20.75 34.03 41.99
N ALA A 92 20.59 35.36 41.97
CA ALA A 92 19.37 35.98 41.45
C ALA A 92 19.24 35.79 39.94
N ARG A 93 20.37 35.82 39.21
CA ARG A 93 20.40 35.63 37.76
C ARG A 93 20.16 34.18 37.35
N ILE A 94 20.63 33.22 38.16
CA ILE A 94 20.34 31.79 37.97
C ILE A 94 18.83 31.55 38.07
N ALA A 95 18.19 32.04 39.13
CA ALA A 95 16.75 31.91 39.32
C ALA A 95 15.94 32.56 38.19
N GLU A 96 16.44 33.65 37.60
CA GLU A 96 15.84 34.28 36.43
C GLU A 96 15.95 33.42 35.17
N ILE A 97 17.11 32.83 34.91
CA ILE A 97 17.33 31.93 33.76
C ILE A 97 16.44 30.70 33.88
N GLU A 98 16.35 30.08 35.06
CA GLU A 98 15.46 28.95 35.30
C GLU A 98 13.99 29.29 35.05
N ARG A 99 13.54 30.47 35.51
CA ARG A 99 12.17 30.94 35.28
C ARG A 99 11.87 31.14 33.80
N VAL A 100 12.84 31.68 33.05
CA VAL A 100 12.70 31.88 31.59
C VAL A 100 12.65 30.55 30.86
N VAL A 101 13.49 29.57 31.24
CA VAL A 101 13.45 28.21 30.68
C VAL A 101 12.10 27.55 30.96
N ASP A 102 11.59 27.65 32.20
CA ASP A 102 10.31 27.07 32.56
C ASP A 102 9.13 27.69 31.79
N ALA A 103 9.15 29.02 31.60
CA ALA A 103 8.12 29.74 30.84
C ALA A 103 8.15 29.41 29.34
N GLN A 104 9.32 29.46 28.71
CA GLN A 104 9.51 29.14 27.29
C GLN A 104 9.10 27.70 26.98
N VAL A 105 9.46 26.74 27.83
CA VAL A 105 9.06 25.33 27.66
C VAL A 105 7.56 25.15 27.85
N ALA A 106 6.91 25.88 28.76
CA ALA A 106 5.47 25.80 28.94
C ALA A 106 4.69 26.40 27.76
N GLU A 107 5.06 27.61 27.33
CA GLU A 107 4.43 28.33 26.21
C GLU A 107 4.62 27.58 24.88
N GLY A 108 5.85 27.12 24.60
CA GLY A 108 6.12 26.28 23.42
C GLY A 108 5.38 24.94 23.44
N CYS A 109 5.10 24.37 24.62
CA CYS A 109 4.24 23.19 24.72
C CYS A 109 2.77 23.50 24.41
N GLU A 110 2.25 24.65 24.84
CA GLU A 110 0.86 25.07 24.56
C GLU A 110 0.64 25.38 23.08
N GLU A 111 1.54 26.12 22.43
CA GLU A 111 1.49 26.38 20.99
C GLU A 111 1.53 25.07 20.19
N LEU A 112 2.39 24.13 20.56
CA LEU A 112 2.47 22.81 19.92
C LEU A 112 1.25 21.95 20.18
N ILE A 113 0.54 22.11 21.30
CA ILE A 113 -0.75 21.44 21.52
C ILE A 113 -1.81 22.05 20.61
N SER A 114 -1.82 23.36 20.41
CA SER A 114 -2.72 24.02 19.45
C SER A 114 -2.43 23.58 18.02
N ASP A 115 -1.15 23.57 17.61
CA ASP A 115 -0.71 23.14 16.28
C ASP A 115 -0.86 21.62 16.07
N ARG A 116 -0.66 20.81 17.11
CA ARG A 116 -0.91 19.35 17.05
C ARG A 116 -2.35 18.97 17.36
N ALA A 117 -3.22 19.82 17.90
CA ALA A 117 -4.66 19.54 17.98
C ALA A 117 -5.25 19.42 16.57
N LEU A 118 -4.68 20.15 15.61
CA LEU A 118 -4.96 20.02 14.17
C LEU A 118 -4.32 18.77 13.53
N ALA A 119 -3.29 18.17 14.15
CA ALA A 119 -2.61 16.97 13.65
C ALA A 119 -2.98 15.66 14.39
N ARG A 120 -3.51 15.76 15.61
CA ARG A 120 -4.08 14.68 16.44
C ARG A 120 -5.60 14.75 16.37
N GLU A 121 -6.13 14.48 15.18
CA GLU A 121 -7.18 13.48 15.18
C GLU A 121 -6.47 12.16 15.48
N THR A 122 -6.52 11.74 16.74
CA THR A 122 -6.30 10.34 17.09
C THR A 122 -7.32 9.59 16.24
N LEU A 123 -6.88 8.96 15.14
CA LEU A 123 -7.76 8.15 14.29
C LEU A 123 -8.64 7.33 15.24
N GLY A 124 -9.94 7.57 15.20
CA GLY A 124 -10.87 6.89 16.09
C GLY A 124 -10.69 5.38 15.89
N PRO A 125 -10.98 4.51 16.88
CA PRO A 125 -10.87 3.07 16.70
C PRO A 125 -11.56 2.56 15.42
N LEU A 126 -12.66 3.21 15.04
CA LEU A 126 -13.43 2.92 13.83
C LEU A 126 -12.75 3.37 12.52
N GLU A 127 -12.03 4.50 12.53
CA GLU A 127 -11.25 4.96 11.37
C GLU A 127 -9.97 4.15 11.20
N LEU A 128 -9.32 3.78 12.30
CA LEU A 128 -8.15 2.91 12.28
C LEU A 128 -8.52 1.52 11.75
N ASP A 129 -9.69 1.01 12.12
CA ASP A 129 -10.24 -0.23 11.60
C ASP A 129 -10.54 -0.15 10.09
N ARG A 130 -11.19 0.94 9.62
CA ARG A 130 -11.40 1.19 8.19
C ARG A 130 -10.08 1.26 7.41
N LEU A 131 -9.10 2.01 7.92
CA LEU A 131 -7.79 2.15 7.28
C LEU A 131 -7.05 0.81 7.23
N ARG A 132 -7.10 0.02 8.31
CA ARG A 132 -6.55 -1.34 8.34
C ARG A 132 -7.21 -2.23 7.29
N ARG A 133 -8.55 -2.24 7.21
CA ARG A 133 -9.27 -3.03 6.21
C ARG A 133 -8.84 -2.67 4.79
N GLN A 134 -8.74 -1.38 4.48
CA GLN A 134 -8.25 -0.92 3.18
C GLN A 134 -6.79 -1.36 2.92
N MET A 135 -5.94 -1.36 3.95
CA MET A 135 -4.56 -1.83 3.84
C MET A 135 -4.49 -3.35 3.61
N ASP A 136 -5.28 -4.13 4.35
CA ASP A 136 -5.35 -5.59 4.22
C ASP A 136 -5.84 -5.98 2.82
N ASP A 137 -6.91 -5.35 2.32
CA ASP A 137 -7.43 -5.56 0.97
C ASP A 137 -6.41 -5.15 -0.12
N ALA A 138 -5.68 -4.06 0.09
CA ALA A 138 -4.63 -3.62 -0.84
C ALA A 138 -3.43 -4.59 -0.82
N MET A 139 -3.10 -5.16 0.33
CA MET A 139 -2.05 -6.19 0.45
C MET A 139 -2.47 -7.48 -0.24
N ALA A 140 -3.71 -7.93 -0.05
CA ALA A 140 -4.31 -9.10 -0.70
C ALA A 140 -4.25 -9.02 -2.24
N ARG A 141 -4.39 -7.82 -2.81
CA ARG A 141 -4.37 -7.57 -4.27
C ARG A 141 -2.99 -7.27 -4.85
N ARG A 142 -1.94 -7.23 -4.03
CA ARG A 142 -0.60 -6.82 -4.48
C ARG A 142 0.05 -7.90 -5.34
N LEU A 143 0.73 -7.53 -6.42
CA LEU A 143 1.59 -8.48 -7.13
C LEU A 143 2.82 -8.82 -6.27
N GLN A 144 3.04 -10.10 -6.00
CA GLN A 144 4.20 -10.58 -5.24
C GLN A 144 5.51 -10.36 -6.03
N PRO A 145 6.64 -10.07 -5.36
CA PRO A 145 7.94 -9.88 -6.01
C PRO A 145 8.34 -10.99 -6.99
N HIS A 146 8.01 -12.24 -6.66
CA HIS A 146 8.29 -13.39 -7.52
C HIS A 146 7.63 -13.31 -8.91
N TYR A 147 6.46 -12.68 -9.01
CA TYR A 147 5.78 -12.47 -10.30
C TYR A 147 6.48 -11.44 -11.14
N ILE A 148 6.87 -10.36 -10.49
CA ILE A 148 7.62 -9.28 -11.11
C ILE A 148 8.93 -9.86 -11.65
N GLU A 149 9.60 -10.74 -10.89
CA GLU A 149 10.79 -11.46 -11.33
C GLU A 149 10.51 -12.42 -12.49
N ALA A 150 9.50 -13.29 -12.39
CA ALA A 150 9.17 -14.28 -13.41
C ALA A 150 8.79 -13.60 -14.74
N PHE A 151 7.84 -12.66 -14.69
CA PHE A 151 7.46 -11.83 -15.83
C PHE A 151 8.67 -11.13 -16.43
N PHE A 152 9.45 -10.42 -15.61
CA PHE A 152 10.58 -9.65 -16.13
C PHE A 152 11.62 -10.57 -16.75
N THR A 153 11.92 -11.71 -16.13
CA THR A 153 12.93 -12.64 -16.63
C THR A 153 12.53 -13.21 -17.99
N ASP A 154 11.28 -13.65 -18.13
CA ASP A 154 10.77 -14.16 -19.40
C ASP A 154 10.70 -13.06 -20.46
N ALA A 155 9.99 -11.96 -20.18
CA ALA A 155 9.81 -10.87 -21.13
C ALA A 155 11.15 -10.24 -21.55
N PHE A 156 12.07 -10.00 -20.61
CA PHE A 156 13.40 -9.50 -20.92
C PHE A 156 14.18 -10.48 -21.81
N GLY A 157 14.04 -11.78 -21.57
CA GLY A 157 14.58 -12.86 -22.42
C GLY A 157 14.04 -12.81 -23.85
N GLN A 158 12.74 -12.59 -24.03
CA GLN A 158 12.11 -12.46 -25.35
C GLN A 158 12.63 -11.26 -26.17
N PHE A 159 13.18 -10.23 -25.51
CA PHE A 159 13.86 -9.10 -26.15
C PHE A 159 15.38 -9.30 -26.30
N GLY A 160 15.91 -10.49 -25.99
CA GLY A 160 17.33 -10.82 -26.08
C GLY A 160 18.15 -10.33 -24.88
N GLY A 161 17.50 -9.95 -23.78
CA GLY A 161 18.13 -9.63 -22.51
C GLY A 161 18.53 -10.90 -21.74
N ARG A 162 19.53 -10.78 -20.87
CA ARG A 162 19.95 -11.90 -20.00
C ARG A 162 20.12 -11.42 -18.57
N LEU A 163 19.43 -12.10 -17.66
CA LEU A 163 19.56 -11.93 -16.22
C LEU A 163 20.48 -13.03 -15.66
N THR A 164 21.55 -12.66 -14.97
CA THR A 164 22.52 -13.63 -14.40
C THR A 164 22.53 -13.54 -12.89
N ARG A 165 22.32 -14.65 -12.19
CA ARG A 165 22.32 -14.66 -10.72
C ARG A 165 23.74 -14.44 -10.20
N ARG A 166 23.93 -13.42 -9.35
CA ARG A 166 25.19 -13.15 -8.67
C ARG A 166 25.18 -13.62 -7.22
N GLU A 167 24.10 -13.29 -6.51
CA GLU A 167 23.94 -13.59 -5.09
C GLU A 167 22.52 -14.13 -4.84
N ARG A 168 22.19 -14.48 -3.59
CA ARG A 168 20.82 -14.84 -3.23
C ARG A 168 19.90 -13.63 -3.43
N GLN A 169 18.86 -13.77 -4.26
CA GLN A 169 17.90 -12.71 -4.60
C GLN A 169 18.53 -11.48 -5.28
N ARG A 170 19.73 -11.59 -5.87
CA ARG A 170 20.38 -10.49 -6.60
C ARG A 170 21.01 -10.97 -7.89
N PHE A 171 20.83 -10.17 -8.94
CA PHE A 171 21.18 -10.51 -10.30
C PHE A 171 22.01 -9.41 -10.95
N GLN A 172 22.70 -9.74 -12.03
CA GLN A 172 23.44 -8.84 -12.89
C GLN A 172 22.85 -8.87 -14.30
N ILE A 173 22.78 -7.70 -14.92
CA ILE A 173 22.43 -7.52 -16.33
C ILE A 173 23.64 -6.91 -17.03
N SER A 174 24.39 -7.73 -17.78
CA SER A 174 25.63 -7.30 -18.43
C SER A 174 25.41 -6.44 -19.68
N ASN A 175 24.26 -6.61 -20.35
CA ASN A 175 23.90 -5.84 -21.52
C ASN A 175 22.38 -5.77 -21.68
N VAL A 176 21.86 -4.55 -21.85
CA VAL A 176 20.45 -4.29 -22.18
C VAL A 176 20.30 -4.12 -23.69
N PRO A 177 19.37 -4.86 -24.33
CA PRO A 177 19.03 -4.73 -25.75
C PRO A 177 18.79 -3.28 -26.20
N ALA A 178 19.20 -2.94 -27.42
CA ALA A 178 19.08 -1.58 -27.95
C ALA A 178 17.62 -1.13 -28.07
N SER A 179 16.71 -2.03 -28.44
CA SER A 179 15.27 -1.79 -28.54
C SER A 179 14.67 -1.26 -27.23
N LEU A 180 15.14 -1.76 -26.09
CA LEU A 180 14.69 -1.32 -24.76
C LEU A 180 15.37 -0.01 -24.33
N ARG A 181 16.64 0.20 -24.72
CA ARG A 181 17.40 1.42 -24.37
C ARG A 181 16.95 2.67 -25.13
N GLN A 182 16.46 2.50 -26.36
CA GLN A 182 16.07 3.60 -27.22
C GLN A 182 14.63 4.08 -26.98
N ARG A 183 13.89 3.46 -26.04
CA ARG A 183 12.54 3.92 -25.70
C ARG A 183 12.56 5.30 -25.04
N PRO A 184 11.53 6.13 -25.29
CA PRO A 184 11.41 7.43 -24.65
C PRO A 184 11.37 7.30 -23.12
N VAL A 185 12.11 8.17 -22.43
CA VAL A 185 12.11 8.21 -20.96
C VAL A 185 10.77 8.78 -20.47
N ARG A 186 10.09 8.06 -19.58
CA ARG A 186 8.85 8.56 -18.98
C ARG A 186 9.16 9.72 -18.03
N ARG A 187 8.23 10.68 -17.92
CA ARG A 187 8.35 11.77 -16.93
C ARG A 187 8.48 11.24 -15.51
N GLU A 188 7.78 10.14 -15.21
CA GLU A 188 7.80 9.41 -13.92
C GLU A 188 9.21 8.93 -13.53
N HIS A 189 10.10 8.74 -14.50
CA HIS A 189 11.47 8.32 -14.25
C HIS A 189 12.39 9.45 -13.79
N ALA A 190 11.87 10.68 -13.68
CA ALA A 190 12.64 11.89 -13.38
C ALA A 190 13.83 12.08 -14.34
N GLY A 191 13.64 11.72 -15.62
CA GLY A 191 14.67 11.82 -16.66
C GLY A 191 15.74 10.73 -16.61
N ARG A 192 15.62 9.70 -15.76
CA ARG A 192 16.56 8.57 -15.71
C ARG A 192 16.37 7.65 -16.92
N PRO A 193 17.37 7.51 -17.80
CA PRO A 193 17.26 6.62 -18.95
C PRO A 193 17.57 5.17 -18.59
N VAL A 194 17.25 4.26 -19.51
CA VAL A 194 17.68 2.87 -19.42
C VAL A 194 19.18 2.77 -19.74
N VAL A 195 19.99 2.35 -18.77
CA VAL A 195 21.44 2.20 -18.94
C VAL A 195 21.83 0.89 -19.65
N ARG A 196 23.07 0.79 -20.13
CA ARG A 196 23.58 -0.37 -20.88
C ARG A 196 23.69 -1.64 -20.04
N ALA A 197 24.00 -1.52 -18.76
CA ALA A 197 24.22 -2.65 -17.87
C ALA A 197 23.88 -2.25 -16.44
N TYR A 198 23.45 -3.22 -15.64
CA TYR A 198 23.16 -3.07 -14.22
C TYR A 198 24.02 -4.05 -13.44
N GLU A 199 24.83 -3.54 -12.52
CA GLU A 199 25.76 -4.37 -11.74
C GLU A 199 25.03 -5.29 -10.76
N ARG A 200 24.03 -4.74 -10.06
CA ARG A 200 23.17 -5.47 -9.12
C ARG A 200 21.74 -5.00 -9.20
N VAL A 201 20.84 -5.92 -9.49
CA VAL A 201 19.40 -5.74 -9.42
C VAL A 201 18.76 -6.76 -8.50
N THR A 202 17.63 -6.40 -7.90
CA THR A 202 16.82 -7.27 -7.04
C THR A 202 15.35 -7.03 -7.29
N PHE A 203 14.52 -8.06 -7.16
CA PHE A 203 13.06 -7.92 -7.11
C PHE A 203 12.55 -7.85 -5.67
N GLU A 204 13.40 -8.22 -4.71
CA GLU A 204 13.09 -8.27 -3.29
C GLU A 204 13.50 -6.96 -2.58
N PRO A 205 12.57 -6.21 -1.96
CA PRO A 205 12.89 -4.99 -1.23
C PRO A 205 13.90 -5.20 -0.09
N GLN A 206 13.79 -6.34 0.61
CA GLN A 206 14.70 -6.69 1.71
C GLN A 206 16.14 -6.96 1.23
N ALA A 207 16.33 -7.22 -0.06
CA ALA A 207 17.62 -7.47 -0.66
C ALA A 207 18.23 -6.22 -1.33
N ILE A 208 17.68 -5.00 -1.13
CA ILE A 208 18.26 -3.75 -1.66
C ILE A 208 19.59 -3.41 -1.00
N ALA A 209 19.63 -3.41 0.34
CA ALA A 209 20.83 -3.09 1.11
C ALA A 209 21.31 -4.30 1.89
N ARG A 210 22.62 -4.61 1.87
CA ARG A 210 23.24 -5.53 2.83
C ARG A 210 24.09 -4.73 3.82
N ARG A 211 24.47 -5.42 4.89
CA ARG A 211 25.38 -4.92 5.92
C ARG A 211 26.78 -4.56 5.40
N ASP A 212 27.15 -5.01 4.20
CA ASP A 212 28.44 -4.74 3.54
C ASP A 212 28.48 -3.40 2.76
N GLY A 213 27.37 -2.65 2.75
CA GLY A 213 27.27 -1.35 2.07
C GLY A 213 26.97 -1.41 0.57
N ARG A 214 26.92 -2.60 -0.05
CA ARG A 214 26.62 -2.73 -1.49
C ARG A 214 25.11 -2.71 -1.74
N GLN A 215 24.67 -1.75 -2.54
CA GLN A 215 23.27 -1.58 -2.92
C GLN A 215 22.94 -2.34 -4.22
N ALA A 216 21.70 -2.82 -4.32
CA ALA A 216 21.10 -3.35 -5.52
C ALA A 216 19.92 -2.46 -5.92
N GLU A 217 19.73 -2.24 -7.22
CA GLU A 217 18.56 -1.51 -7.73
C GLU A 217 17.31 -2.39 -7.68
N LEU A 218 16.22 -1.84 -7.15
CA LEU A 218 14.94 -2.55 -7.11
C LEU A 218 14.28 -2.53 -8.49
N MET A 219 14.14 -3.71 -9.09
CA MET A 219 13.41 -3.92 -10.33
C MET A 219 11.93 -4.10 -10.01
N ALA A 220 11.18 -3.01 -10.13
CA ALA A 220 9.74 -2.95 -9.88
C ALA A 220 9.12 -1.89 -10.81
N PRO A 221 7.79 -1.83 -10.93
CA PRO A 221 7.11 -0.75 -11.65
C PRO A 221 7.62 0.64 -11.22
N GLY A 222 7.91 1.51 -12.19
CA GLY A 222 8.56 2.81 -11.98
C GLY A 222 10.08 2.80 -12.17
N HIS A 223 10.72 1.62 -12.29
CA HIS A 223 12.11 1.50 -12.69
C HIS A 223 12.22 1.61 -14.24
N PRO A 224 13.13 2.44 -14.80
CA PRO A 224 13.17 2.69 -16.25
C PRO A 224 13.25 1.43 -17.12
N LEU A 225 14.13 0.48 -16.76
CA LEU A 225 14.25 -0.78 -17.50
C LEU A 225 13.00 -1.66 -17.35
N PHE A 226 12.38 -1.66 -16.16
CA PHE A 226 11.20 -2.49 -15.92
C PHE A 226 10.04 -2.00 -16.78
N ASP A 227 9.77 -0.69 -16.75
CA ASP A 227 8.70 -0.09 -17.52
C ASP A 227 8.96 -0.19 -19.04
N ALA A 228 10.22 -0.10 -19.48
CA ALA A 228 10.57 -0.31 -20.89
C ALA A 228 10.29 -1.75 -21.36
N VAL A 229 10.58 -2.76 -20.53
CA VAL A 229 10.24 -4.17 -20.82
C VAL A 229 8.73 -4.36 -20.82
N LEU A 230 8.03 -3.81 -19.82
CA LEU A 230 6.58 -3.88 -19.70
C LEU A 230 5.90 -3.29 -20.95
N ASP A 231 6.25 -2.07 -21.33
CA ASP A 231 5.66 -1.39 -22.50
C ASP A 231 5.94 -2.13 -23.79
N SER A 232 7.17 -2.63 -23.97
CA SER A 232 7.52 -3.40 -25.16
C SER A 232 6.73 -4.69 -25.27
N THR A 233 6.47 -5.32 -24.13
CA THR A 233 5.67 -6.56 -24.07
C THR A 233 4.22 -6.26 -24.42
N VAL A 234 3.64 -5.22 -23.82
CA VAL A 234 2.25 -4.80 -24.10
C VAL A 234 2.09 -4.39 -25.57
N ASP A 235 2.99 -3.58 -26.12
CA ASP A 235 2.91 -3.16 -27.53
C ASP A 235 2.98 -4.35 -28.49
N ARG A 236 3.87 -5.31 -28.22
CA ARG A 236 4.03 -6.51 -29.03
C ARG A 236 2.79 -7.41 -28.95
N ALA A 237 2.15 -7.50 -27.78
CA ALA A 237 0.98 -8.34 -27.55
C ALA A 237 -0.35 -7.66 -27.93
N ALA A 238 -0.39 -6.33 -28.04
CA ALA A 238 -1.61 -5.55 -28.24
C ALA A 238 -2.46 -6.04 -29.41
N GLY A 239 -1.82 -6.34 -30.55
CA GLY A 239 -2.53 -6.87 -31.72
C GLY A 239 -3.20 -8.22 -31.45
N LEU A 240 -2.52 -9.13 -30.75
CA LEU A 240 -3.05 -10.45 -30.39
C LEU A 240 -4.17 -10.36 -29.35
N LEU A 241 -3.98 -9.50 -28.33
CA LEU A 241 -5.00 -9.27 -27.31
C LEU A 241 -6.29 -8.69 -27.91
N ALA A 242 -6.18 -7.87 -28.96
CA ALA A 242 -7.33 -7.31 -29.67
C ALA A 242 -8.10 -8.33 -30.53
N VAL A 243 -7.44 -9.39 -31.04
CA VAL A 243 -8.13 -10.50 -31.73
C VAL A 243 -8.95 -11.33 -30.76
N GLY A 244 -8.46 -11.49 -29.53
CA GLY A 244 -9.05 -12.31 -28.50
C GLY A 244 -8.69 -13.79 -28.62
N THR A 245 -9.20 -14.60 -27.69
CA THR A 245 -8.90 -16.04 -27.61
C THR A 245 -10.08 -16.83 -27.07
N THR A 246 -10.03 -18.16 -27.19
CA THR A 246 -10.95 -19.08 -26.50
C THR A 246 -10.19 -19.84 -25.44
N LEU A 247 -10.73 -19.83 -24.23
CA LEU A 247 -10.19 -20.51 -23.05
C LEU A 247 -11.21 -21.52 -22.52
N PHE A 248 -10.74 -22.40 -21.66
CA PHE A 248 -11.54 -23.43 -21.02
C PHE A 248 -11.53 -23.23 -19.50
N ASP A 249 -12.70 -23.29 -18.89
CA ASP A 249 -12.83 -23.35 -17.43
C ASP A 249 -13.07 -24.82 -17.02
N PRO A 250 -12.05 -25.52 -16.49
CA PRO A 250 -12.19 -26.92 -16.10
C PRO A 250 -13.00 -27.13 -14.83
N LEU A 251 -13.27 -26.07 -14.05
CA LEU A 251 -13.95 -26.13 -12.76
C LEU A 251 -15.42 -25.73 -12.85
N ASP A 252 -15.83 -25.06 -13.93
CA ASP A 252 -17.21 -24.62 -14.13
C ASP A 252 -18.12 -25.75 -14.66
N PRO A 253 -19.07 -26.27 -13.85
CA PRO A 253 -20.00 -27.32 -14.27
C PRO A 253 -21.16 -26.80 -15.12
N SER A 254 -21.27 -25.49 -15.33
CA SER A 254 -22.35 -24.89 -16.12
C SER A 254 -22.25 -25.26 -17.60
N THR A 255 -23.35 -25.12 -18.32
CA THR A 255 -23.41 -25.37 -19.76
C THR A 255 -23.38 -24.10 -20.60
N ASP A 256 -23.39 -22.93 -19.94
CA ASP A 256 -23.53 -21.63 -20.61
C ASP A 256 -22.15 -20.98 -20.79
N PRO A 257 -21.69 -20.77 -22.04
CA PRO A 257 -20.45 -20.07 -22.27
C PRO A 257 -20.57 -18.60 -21.82
N TYR A 258 -19.43 -18.02 -21.43
CA TYR A 258 -19.36 -16.61 -21.03
C TYR A 258 -18.14 -15.93 -21.64
N VAL A 259 -18.22 -14.61 -21.79
CA VAL A 259 -17.15 -13.79 -22.36
C VAL A 259 -16.52 -12.97 -21.25
N LEU A 260 -15.21 -13.12 -21.07
CA LEU A 260 -14.41 -12.24 -20.23
C LEU A 260 -13.82 -11.11 -21.05
N MET A 261 -13.99 -9.88 -20.58
CA MET A 261 -13.43 -8.69 -21.18
C MET A 261 -12.51 -7.98 -20.20
N ALA A 262 -11.24 -7.85 -20.59
CA ALA A 262 -10.28 -7.08 -19.82
C ALA A 262 -10.37 -5.61 -20.22
N MET A 263 -10.49 -4.73 -19.23
CA MET A 263 -10.58 -3.29 -19.45
C MET A 263 -9.66 -2.51 -18.52
N THR A 264 -9.26 -1.35 -19.00
CA THR A 264 -8.47 -0.38 -18.25
C THR A 264 -9.29 0.87 -18.01
N SER A 265 -9.38 1.31 -16.76
CA SER A 265 -9.97 2.59 -16.37
C SER A 265 -8.92 3.50 -15.72
N GLU A 266 -9.01 4.80 -16.02
CA GLU A 266 -8.07 5.81 -15.53
C GLU A 266 -8.82 6.98 -14.90
N VAL A 267 -8.34 7.46 -13.76
CA VAL A 267 -8.79 8.70 -13.11
C VAL A 267 -7.68 9.73 -13.22
N LEU A 268 -8.05 10.91 -13.70
CA LEU A 268 -7.18 12.07 -13.84
C LEU A 268 -7.46 13.10 -12.75
N ASP A 269 -6.43 13.85 -12.37
CA ASP A 269 -6.56 15.12 -11.65
C ASP A 269 -6.81 16.30 -12.61
N GLY A 270 -7.00 17.51 -12.05
CA GLY A 270 -7.15 18.75 -12.81
C GLY A 270 -5.88 19.17 -13.58
N HIS A 271 -4.75 18.52 -13.32
CA HIS A 271 -3.51 18.65 -14.08
C HIS A 271 -3.41 17.65 -15.24
N ARG A 272 -4.44 16.83 -15.46
CA ARG A 272 -4.51 15.74 -16.46
C ARG A 272 -3.47 14.64 -16.21
N ARG A 273 -3.00 14.47 -14.97
CA ARG A 273 -2.13 13.38 -14.56
C ARG A 273 -2.98 12.19 -14.14
N VAL A 274 -2.57 10.98 -14.50
CA VAL A 274 -3.23 9.76 -14.06
C VAL A 274 -2.90 9.55 -12.58
N VAL A 275 -3.89 9.73 -11.70
CA VAL A 275 -3.75 9.53 -10.25
C VAL A 275 -4.17 8.13 -9.82
N SER A 276 -4.92 7.44 -10.67
CA SER A 276 -5.27 6.04 -10.49
C SER A 276 -5.50 5.38 -11.83
N LYS A 277 -5.01 4.15 -11.98
CA LYS A 277 -5.26 3.27 -13.10
C LYS A 277 -5.70 1.91 -12.55
N ARG A 278 -6.81 1.38 -13.05
CA ARG A 278 -7.37 0.10 -12.63
C ARG A 278 -7.49 -0.79 -13.86
N PHE A 279 -7.10 -2.04 -13.69
CA PHE A 279 -7.28 -3.11 -14.66
C PHE A 279 -8.32 -4.05 -14.07
N SER A 280 -9.40 -4.30 -14.80
CA SER A 280 -10.53 -5.11 -14.32
C SER A 280 -11.02 -6.03 -15.43
N PHE A 281 -11.69 -7.09 -15.02
CA PHE A 281 -12.33 -8.02 -15.92
C PHE A 281 -13.83 -7.98 -15.71
N VAL A 282 -14.56 -8.12 -16.80
CA VAL A 282 -16.03 -8.16 -16.76
C VAL A 282 -16.48 -9.42 -17.47
N SER A 283 -17.42 -10.14 -16.87
CA SER A 283 -18.02 -11.35 -17.43
C SER A 283 -19.35 -10.99 -18.07
N LEU A 284 -19.59 -11.49 -19.28
CA LEU A 284 -20.85 -11.34 -20.01
C LEU A 284 -21.41 -12.72 -20.32
N ARG A 285 -22.70 -12.93 -20.04
CA ARG A 285 -23.40 -14.20 -20.32
C ARG A 285 -24.46 -14.05 -21.42
N SER A 286 -24.98 -15.19 -21.86
CA SER A 286 -25.99 -15.30 -22.92
C SER A 286 -27.32 -14.63 -22.56
N ASP A 287 -27.68 -14.58 -21.28
CA ASP A 287 -28.87 -13.90 -20.75
C ASP A 287 -28.75 -12.36 -20.72
N GLY A 288 -27.56 -11.82 -21.08
CA GLY A 288 -27.27 -10.39 -21.07
C GLY A 288 -26.77 -9.85 -19.74
N SER A 289 -26.60 -10.70 -18.72
CA SER A 289 -25.96 -10.31 -17.46
C SER A 289 -24.52 -9.87 -17.68
N VAL A 290 -24.10 -8.86 -16.90
CA VAL A 290 -22.75 -8.29 -16.92
C VAL A 290 -22.30 -8.14 -15.48
N ASP A 291 -21.22 -8.84 -15.11
CA ASP A 291 -20.72 -8.91 -13.75
C ASP A 291 -19.24 -8.55 -13.68
N ASP A 292 -18.80 -7.96 -12.56
CA ASP A 292 -17.37 -7.87 -12.24
C ASP A 292 -16.81 -9.28 -12.04
N ALA A 293 -15.79 -9.63 -12.82
CA ALA A 293 -15.15 -10.95 -12.82
C ALA A 293 -13.89 -11.00 -11.93
N GLY A 294 -13.65 -9.94 -11.16
CA GLY A 294 -12.52 -9.84 -10.25
C GLY A 294 -11.20 -9.44 -10.94
N PRO A 295 -10.08 -9.50 -10.20
CA PRO A 295 -8.84 -8.85 -10.61
C PRO A 295 -8.07 -9.59 -11.72
N ALA A 296 -8.13 -10.92 -11.77
CA ALA A 296 -7.36 -11.72 -12.72
C ALA A 296 -8.00 -13.10 -13.04
N PRO A 297 -9.29 -13.17 -13.41
CA PRO A 297 -10.00 -14.42 -13.66
C PRO A 297 -9.36 -15.34 -14.69
N HIS A 298 -8.61 -14.77 -15.63
CA HIS A 298 -7.92 -15.51 -16.69
C HIS A 298 -6.82 -16.46 -16.19
N LEU A 299 -6.28 -16.24 -14.99
CA LEU A 299 -5.23 -17.10 -14.43
C LEU A 299 -5.75 -18.49 -14.01
N ASP A 300 -7.07 -18.62 -13.83
CA ASP A 300 -7.70 -19.89 -13.46
C ASP A 300 -8.18 -20.68 -14.69
N LEU A 301 -7.99 -20.10 -15.89
CA LEU A 301 -8.44 -20.68 -17.15
C LEU A 301 -7.30 -21.38 -17.88
N SER A 302 -7.61 -22.48 -18.57
CA SER A 302 -6.64 -23.24 -19.35
C SER A 302 -6.81 -23.00 -20.86
N PRO A 303 -5.79 -23.33 -21.67
CA PRO A 303 -5.97 -23.46 -23.12
C PRO A 303 -7.12 -24.40 -23.46
N LEU A 304 -7.83 -24.11 -24.56
CA LEU A 304 -8.96 -24.92 -25.00
C LEU A 304 -8.50 -26.35 -25.38
N PRO A 305 -9.00 -27.41 -24.70
CA PRO A 305 -8.64 -28.78 -25.06
C PRO A 305 -9.35 -29.20 -26.37
N PRO A 306 -8.78 -30.16 -27.13
CA PRO A 306 -9.40 -30.66 -28.36
C PRO A 306 -10.83 -31.18 -28.17
N SER A 307 -11.14 -31.74 -27.00
CA SER A 307 -12.49 -32.23 -26.66
C SER A 307 -13.54 -31.12 -26.61
N ALA A 308 -13.15 -29.88 -26.30
CA ALA A 308 -14.05 -28.73 -26.21
C ALA A 308 -14.12 -27.90 -27.51
N ALA A 309 -13.39 -28.28 -28.56
CA ALA A 309 -13.31 -27.51 -29.81
C ALA A 309 -14.66 -27.36 -30.54
N THR A 310 -15.50 -28.41 -30.50
CA THR A 310 -16.83 -28.37 -31.08
C THR A 310 -17.75 -27.41 -30.31
N SER A 311 -17.77 -27.49 -28.98
CA SER A 311 -18.55 -26.57 -28.12
C SER A 311 -18.10 -25.12 -28.30
N ALA A 312 -16.79 -24.88 -28.41
CA ALA A 312 -16.26 -23.55 -28.72
C ALA A 312 -16.75 -23.00 -30.07
N SER A 313 -16.76 -23.85 -31.11
CA SER A 313 -17.23 -23.45 -32.44
C SER A 313 -18.73 -23.13 -32.44
N GLN A 314 -19.51 -23.88 -31.66
CA GLN A 314 -20.95 -23.62 -31.47
C GLN A 314 -21.17 -22.29 -30.75
N ALA A 315 -20.47 -22.04 -29.63
CA ALA A 315 -20.55 -20.78 -28.90
C ALA A 315 -20.20 -19.58 -29.79
N LEU A 316 -19.11 -19.64 -30.56
CA LEU A 316 -18.71 -18.58 -31.49
C LEU A 316 -19.73 -18.29 -32.61
N ALA A 317 -20.64 -19.23 -32.89
CA ALA A 317 -21.71 -19.03 -33.86
C ALA A 317 -22.93 -18.32 -33.27
N GLU A 318 -23.05 -18.23 -31.94
CA GLU A 318 -24.20 -17.61 -31.27
C GLU A 318 -24.30 -16.11 -31.54
N SER A 319 -25.52 -15.64 -31.78
CA SER A 319 -25.77 -14.25 -32.20
C SER A 319 -25.33 -13.24 -31.14
N TRP A 320 -25.56 -13.54 -29.86
CA TRP A 320 -25.18 -12.67 -28.75
C TRP A 320 -23.66 -12.51 -28.58
N ILE A 321 -22.85 -13.45 -29.08
CA ILE A 321 -21.39 -13.30 -29.09
C ILE A 321 -20.94 -12.44 -30.28
N ARG A 322 -21.63 -12.56 -31.42
CA ARG A 322 -21.25 -11.86 -32.66
C ARG A 322 -21.64 -10.38 -32.68
N THR A 323 -22.57 -9.93 -31.84
CA THR A 323 -23.08 -8.56 -31.86
C THR A 323 -23.19 -7.92 -30.48
N GLY A 324 -22.84 -6.63 -30.40
CA GLY A 324 -23.11 -5.77 -29.24
C GLY A 324 -22.42 -6.15 -27.93
N LEU A 325 -21.42 -7.04 -27.94
CA LEU A 325 -20.67 -7.42 -26.73
C LEU A 325 -19.87 -6.23 -26.17
N ALA A 326 -19.11 -5.54 -27.02
CA ALA A 326 -18.31 -4.39 -26.62
C ALA A 326 -19.19 -3.27 -26.05
N ASP A 327 -20.32 -2.97 -26.71
CA ASP A 327 -21.25 -1.92 -26.26
C ASP A 327 -21.85 -2.25 -24.90
N ARG A 328 -22.24 -3.51 -24.66
CA ARG A 328 -22.74 -3.96 -23.34
C ARG A 328 -21.70 -3.80 -22.24
N ALA A 329 -20.48 -4.28 -22.48
CA ALA A 329 -19.39 -4.16 -21.52
C ALA A 329 -19.04 -2.69 -21.23
N MET A 330 -18.98 -1.85 -22.27
CA MET A 330 -18.68 -0.42 -22.16
C MET A 330 -19.79 0.35 -21.45
N SER A 331 -21.06 0.01 -21.72
CA SER A 331 -22.21 0.60 -21.03
C SER A 331 -22.19 0.30 -19.54
N TRP A 332 -22.00 -0.97 -19.17
CA TRP A 332 -21.88 -1.37 -17.76
C TRP A 332 -20.67 -0.72 -17.08
N ALA A 333 -19.51 -0.68 -17.76
CA ALA A 333 -18.32 -0.04 -17.22
C ALA A 333 -18.53 1.47 -16.97
N ALA A 334 -19.29 2.14 -17.84
CA ALA A 334 -19.63 3.55 -17.69
C ALA A 334 -20.66 3.81 -16.57
N SER A 335 -21.63 2.91 -16.37
CA SER A 335 -22.69 3.08 -15.36
C SER A 335 -22.28 2.61 -13.95
N GLU A 336 -21.46 1.57 -13.84
CA GLU A 336 -21.15 0.92 -12.56
C GLU A 336 -19.65 1.08 -12.20
N ALA A 337 -18.76 0.49 -13.01
CA ALA A 337 -17.34 0.36 -12.65
C ALA A 337 -16.60 1.70 -12.55
N GLN A 338 -16.88 2.64 -13.45
CA GLN A 338 -16.25 3.96 -13.47
C GLN A 338 -16.67 4.85 -12.29
N PRO A 339 -17.98 5.02 -11.99
CA PRO A 339 -18.41 5.72 -10.79
C PRO A 339 -17.81 5.13 -9.52
N ALA A 340 -17.80 3.79 -9.39
CA ALA A 340 -17.20 3.10 -8.25
C ALA A 340 -15.69 3.41 -8.14
N HIS A 341 -14.94 3.28 -9.24
CA HIS A 341 -13.51 3.62 -9.26
C HIS A 341 -13.24 5.09 -8.92
N LEU A 342 -14.04 6.02 -9.44
CA LEU A 342 -13.91 7.45 -9.12
C LEU A 342 -14.22 7.72 -7.64
N SER A 343 -15.24 7.06 -7.08
CA SER A 343 -15.57 7.15 -5.65
C SER A 343 -14.41 6.66 -4.79
N ASP A 344 -13.88 5.47 -5.07
CA ASP A 344 -12.73 4.91 -4.33
C ASP A 344 -11.52 5.86 -4.34
N VAL A 345 -11.27 6.51 -5.48
CA VAL A 345 -10.16 7.45 -5.63
C VAL A 345 -10.43 8.75 -4.88
N ARG A 346 -11.68 9.24 -4.88
CA ARG A 346 -12.11 10.42 -4.10
C ARG A 346 -11.95 10.17 -2.61
N ASP A 347 -12.47 9.05 -2.11
CA ASP A 347 -12.43 8.69 -0.69
C ASP A 347 -10.99 8.55 -0.17
N ARG A 348 -10.06 8.12 -1.04
CA ARG A 348 -8.64 8.03 -0.71
C ARG A 348 -7.90 9.38 -0.79
N LEU A 349 -8.15 10.18 -1.82
CA LEU A 349 -7.33 11.36 -2.12
C LEU A 349 -7.86 12.65 -1.48
N LEU A 350 -9.18 12.88 -1.49
CA LEU A 350 -9.76 14.14 -1.01
C LEU A 350 -9.43 14.43 0.46
N PRO A 351 -9.55 13.47 1.40
CA PRO A 351 -9.19 13.73 2.81
C PRO A 351 -7.72 14.13 2.96
N SER A 352 -6.82 13.50 2.19
CA SER A 352 -5.40 13.84 2.22
C SER A 352 -5.12 15.23 1.64
N ILE A 353 -5.82 15.61 0.57
CA ILE A 353 -5.68 16.93 -0.07
C ILE A 353 -6.23 18.03 0.84
N GLU A 354 -7.41 17.82 1.44
CA GLU A 354 -8.02 18.74 2.39
C GLU A 354 -7.14 18.97 3.61
N LYS A 355 -6.61 17.89 4.20
CA LYS A 355 -5.66 17.95 5.30
C LYS A 355 -4.40 18.74 4.92
N THR A 356 -3.86 18.48 3.73
CA THR A 356 -2.68 19.21 3.24
C THR A 356 -3.00 20.69 3.03
N SER A 357 -4.17 21.01 2.48
CA SER A 357 -4.64 22.37 2.24
C SER A 357 -4.81 23.16 3.55
N ALA A 358 -5.42 22.55 4.56
CA ALA A 358 -5.58 23.14 5.88
C ALA A 358 -4.22 23.44 6.53
N ALA A 359 -3.29 22.48 6.51
CA ALA A 359 -1.95 22.63 7.08
C ALA A 359 -1.12 23.71 6.36
N VAL A 360 -1.18 23.76 5.02
CA VAL A 360 -0.51 24.79 4.22
C VAL A 360 -1.06 26.18 4.55
N ARG A 361 -2.39 26.31 4.61
CA ARG A 361 -3.06 27.57 4.93
C ARG A 361 -2.68 28.06 6.32
N LEU A 362 -2.83 27.21 7.34
CA LEU A 362 -2.48 27.53 8.71
C LEU A 362 -1.04 28.04 8.79
N ARG A 363 -0.07 27.25 8.32
CA ARG A 363 1.35 27.59 8.43
C ARG A 363 1.72 28.87 7.70
N LEU A 364 1.25 29.05 6.46
CA LEU A 364 1.61 30.23 5.67
C LEU A 364 0.93 31.48 6.21
N VAL A 365 -0.35 31.41 6.59
CA VAL A 365 -1.07 32.55 7.18
C VAL A 365 -0.44 32.98 8.51
N SER A 366 -0.12 32.03 9.41
CA SER A 366 0.57 32.35 10.66
C SER A 366 1.92 33.04 10.42
N GLN A 367 2.70 32.56 9.45
CA GLN A 367 3.99 33.16 9.11
C GLN A 367 3.84 34.56 8.48
N ILE A 368 2.82 34.78 7.65
CA ILE A 368 2.52 36.09 7.06
C ILE A 368 2.17 37.08 8.17
N ASN A 369 1.22 36.72 9.04
CA ASN A 369 0.80 37.54 10.17
C ASN A 369 1.97 37.89 11.09
N TYR A 370 2.86 36.93 11.37
CA TYR A 370 4.08 37.18 12.13
C TYR A 370 4.97 38.23 11.47
N LEU A 371 5.28 38.07 10.18
CA LEU A 371 6.15 39.00 9.44
C LEU A 371 5.56 40.41 9.37
N ASP A 372 4.24 40.53 9.19
CA ASP A 372 3.56 41.82 9.15
C ASP A 372 3.54 42.50 10.52
N SER A 373 3.30 41.74 11.60
CA SER A 373 3.37 42.25 12.97
C SER A 373 4.79 42.72 13.33
N GLU A 374 5.81 41.97 12.92
CA GLU A 374 7.22 42.34 13.10
C GLU A 374 7.60 43.58 12.30
N ALA A 375 7.12 43.70 11.06
CA ALA A 375 7.34 44.90 10.25
C ALA A 375 6.73 46.14 10.91
N ALA A 376 5.51 46.04 11.44
CA ALA A 376 4.85 47.10 12.19
C ALA A 376 5.64 47.49 13.46
N ARG A 377 6.07 46.50 14.25
CA ARG A 377 6.87 46.70 15.46
C ARG A 377 8.20 47.41 15.18
N VAL A 378 8.92 47.00 14.13
CA VAL A 378 10.19 47.64 13.74
C VAL A 378 9.95 49.07 13.25
N ARG A 379 8.86 49.35 12.54
CA ARG A 379 8.46 50.71 12.12
C ARG A 379 8.22 51.61 13.33
N GLU A 380 7.46 51.14 14.32
CA GLU A 380 7.16 51.89 15.54
C GLU A 380 8.41 52.16 16.39
N SER A 381 9.26 51.14 16.59
CA SER A 381 10.53 51.29 17.31
C SER A 381 11.48 52.31 16.66
N ARG A 382 11.55 52.33 15.32
CA ARG A 382 12.30 53.35 14.58
C ARG A 382 11.71 54.76 14.78
N ALA A 383 10.39 54.89 14.70
CA ALA A 383 9.70 56.18 14.88
C ALA A 383 9.86 56.73 16.31
N ALA A 384 9.87 55.86 17.31
CA ALA A 384 10.03 56.21 18.72
C ALA A 384 11.48 56.52 19.15
N GLY A 385 12.46 56.42 18.24
CA GLY A 385 13.88 56.65 18.54
C GLY A 385 14.49 55.65 19.53
N ARG A 386 13.75 54.59 19.90
CA ARG A 386 14.17 53.53 20.83
C ARG A 386 14.38 52.24 20.03
N GLY A 387 15.61 51.85 19.74
CA GLY A 387 15.85 50.51 19.19
C GLY A 387 17.28 50.17 18.81
N ARG A 388 17.78 49.02 19.30
CA ARG A 388 18.89 48.25 18.70
C ARG A 388 18.61 48.04 17.21
N ARG A 389 19.66 48.00 16.38
CA ARG A 389 19.55 47.64 14.95
C ARG A 389 18.79 46.32 14.78
N ALA A 390 17.52 46.39 14.36
CA ALA A 390 16.76 45.23 13.93
C ALA A 390 17.51 44.55 12.78
N ARG A 391 17.52 43.20 12.78
CA ARG A 391 18.28 42.40 11.80
C ARG A 391 17.79 42.61 10.37
N HIS A 392 16.50 42.87 10.20
CA HIS A 392 15.84 43.10 8.91
C HIS A 392 15.09 44.44 8.91
N SER A 393 14.97 45.05 7.73
CA SER A 393 14.17 46.27 7.58
C SER A 393 12.68 45.94 7.44
N PRO A 394 11.77 46.87 7.80
CA PRO A 394 10.33 46.69 7.60
C PRO A 394 9.97 46.33 6.16
N GLU A 395 10.61 46.98 5.18
CA GLU A 395 10.35 46.78 3.76
C GLU A 395 10.73 45.36 3.31
N TRP A 396 11.81 44.80 3.88
CA TRP A 396 12.21 43.42 3.61
C TRP A 396 11.22 42.41 4.20
N LEU A 397 10.75 42.64 5.44
CA LEU A 397 9.76 41.79 6.10
C LEU A 397 8.43 41.76 5.32
N GLU A 398 7.93 42.93 4.91
CA GLU A 398 6.73 43.07 4.07
C GLU A 398 6.90 42.43 2.69
N SER A 399 8.08 42.57 2.08
CA SER A 399 8.38 41.89 0.82
C SER A 399 8.33 40.37 0.98
N ARG A 400 8.80 39.85 2.11
CA ARG A 400 8.76 38.42 2.41
C ARG A 400 7.34 37.93 2.70
N ALA A 401 6.53 38.72 3.39
CA ALA A 401 5.10 38.44 3.59
C ALA A 401 4.36 38.32 2.26
N ARG A 402 4.54 39.29 1.34
CA ARG A 402 3.96 39.25 -0.01
C ARG A 402 4.38 38.03 -0.84
N GLU A 403 5.65 37.61 -0.73
CA GLU A 403 6.11 36.37 -1.39
C GLU A 403 5.37 35.13 -0.85
N LEU A 404 5.14 35.08 0.46
CA LEU A 404 4.40 33.99 1.09
C LEU A 404 2.90 34.03 0.73
N GLU A 405 2.29 35.20 0.57
CA GLU A 405 0.92 35.34 0.06
C GLU A 405 0.77 34.80 -1.36
N GLN A 406 1.73 35.13 -2.24
CA GLN A 406 1.76 34.60 -3.59
C GLN A 406 1.91 33.07 -3.57
N ARG A 407 2.82 32.56 -2.73
CA ARG A 407 3.01 31.11 -2.55
C ARG A 407 1.77 30.42 -2.01
N LEU A 408 1.07 31.01 -1.05
CA LEU A 408 -0.19 30.50 -0.51
C LEU A 408 -1.25 30.42 -1.60
N THR A 409 -1.38 31.47 -2.40
CA THR A 409 -2.33 31.52 -3.53
C THR A 409 -2.03 30.43 -4.55
N THR A 410 -0.79 30.34 -5.03
CA THR A 410 -0.36 29.31 -5.99
C THR A 410 -0.59 27.91 -5.43
N ARG A 411 -0.16 27.64 -4.18
CA ARG A 411 -0.26 26.30 -3.61
C ARG A 411 -1.70 25.88 -3.35
N THR A 412 -2.57 26.81 -2.96
CA THR A 412 -4.00 26.55 -2.78
C THR A 412 -4.67 26.23 -4.12
N GLN A 413 -4.32 26.95 -5.19
CA GLN A 413 -4.84 26.68 -6.54
C GLN A 413 -4.37 25.32 -7.09
N GLU A 414 -3.11 24.93 -6.83
CA GLU A 414 -2.60 23.60 -7.17
C GLU A 414 -3.38 22.50 -6.45
N LEU A 415 -3.55 22.60 -5.12
CA LEU A 415 -4.31 21.61 -4.36
C LEU A 415 -5.79 21.54 -4.77
N ALA A 416 -6.39 22.68 -5.15
CA ALA A 416 -7.74 22.70 -5.70
C ALA A 416 -7.82 21.96 -7.04
N ARG A 417 -6.79 22.04 -7.89
CA ARG A 417 -6.71 21.26 -9.14
C ARG A 417 -6.44 19.78 -8.86
N ASP A 418 -5.62 19.44 -7.87
CA ASP A 418 -5.39 18.05 -7.46
C ASP A 418 -6.71 17.38 -7.02
N ALA A 419 -7.65 18.14 -6.42
CA ALA A 419 -8.97 17.66 -6.01
C ALA A 419 -9.97 17.50 -7.17
N MET A 420 -9.70 18.08 -8.35
CA MET A 420 -10.57 17.94 -9.53
C MET A 420 -10.36 16.57 -10.17
N LEU A 421 -11.13 15.58 -9.73
CA LEU A 421 -11.01 14.20 -10.19
C LEU A 421 -12.04 13.85 -11.26
N THR A 422 -11.56 13.34 -12.39
CA THR A 422 -12.36 12.95 -13.56
C THR A 422 -11.96 11.56 -14.07
N ALA A 423 -12.94 10.68 -14.30
CA ALA A 423 -12.70 9.38 -14.92
C ALA A 423 -12.63 9.51 -16.46
N LYS A 424 -11.65 8.86 -17.10
CA LYS A 424 -11.60 8.66 -18.55
C LYS A 424 -12.46 7.46 -18.94
N PRO A 425 -13.11 7.47 -20.13
CA PRO A 425 -13.75 6.31 -20.74
C PRO A 425 -12.86 5.05 -20.62
N PRO A 426 -13.42 3.88 -20.28
CA PRO A 426 -12.64 2.68 -20.14
C PRO A 426 -12.13 2.25 -21.53
N VAL A 427 -11.02 1.53 -21.55
CA VAL A 427 -10.46 0.99 -22.79
C VAL A 427 -10.51 -0.52 -22.71
N LEU A 428 -11.20 -1.14 -23.67
CA LEU A 428 -11.18 -2.59 -23.84
C LEU A 428 -9.80 -3.02 -24.34
N THR A 429 -9.20 -3.99 -23.67
CA THR A 429 -7.81 -4.42 -23.92
C THR A 429 -7.71 -5.85 -24.40
N ALA A 430 -8.59 -6.74 -23.94
CA ALA A 430 -8.63 -8.13 -24.39
C ALA A 430 -10.03 -8.72 -24.27
N VAL A 431 -10.33 -9.71 -25.11
CA VAL A 431 -11.58 -10.47 -25.08
C VAL A 431 -11.27 -11.95 -25.08
N MET A 432 -11.90 -12.70 -24.19
CA MET A 432 -11.74 -14.14 -24.04
C MET A 432 -13.11 -14.79 -24.01
N LEU A 433 -13.41 -15.68 -24.96
CA LEU A 433 -14.55 -16.58 -24.84
C LEU A 433 -14.15 -17.74 -23.92
N VAL A 434 -14.94 -18.03 -22.91
CA VAL A 434 -14.69 -19.12 -21.97
C VAL A 434 -15.72 -20.21 -22.17
N ILE A 435 -15.22 -21.44 -22.33
CA ILE A 435 -16.03 -22.66 -22.46
C ILE A 435 -15.97 -23.41 -21.13
N PRO A 436 -17.10 -23.51 -20.41
CA PRO A 436 -17.18 -24.32 -19.19
C PRO A 436 -17.01 -25.82 -19.45
N ALA A 437 -16.54 -26.54 -18.44
CA ALA A 437 -16.47 -28.00 -18.45
C ALA A 437 -17.84 -28.64 -18.70
N GLY A 438 -18.90 -28.11 -18.10
CA GLY A 438 -20.26 -28.64 -18.31
C GLY A 438 -20.73 -28.58 -19.76
N MET A 439 -20.32 -27.54 -20.52
CA MET A 439 -20.62 -27.39 -21.95
C MET A 439 -19.80 -28.34 -22.83
N ALA A 440 -18.56 -28.65 -22.44
CA ALA A 440 -17.72 -29.61 -23.16
C ALA A 440 -18.20 -31.07 -22.95
N GLY A 441 -18.89 -31.33 -21.84
CA GLY A 441 -19.43 -32.64 -21.51
C GLY A 441 -18.36 -33.69 -21.18
N GLY A 442 -18.79 -34.94 -21.00
CA GLY A 442 -17.91 -36.07 -20.68
C GLY A 442 -17.38 -36.04 -19.24
N THR A 443 -16.30 -36.79 -19.01
CA THR A 443 -15.76 -37.05 -17.66
C THR A 443 -15.33 -35.78 -16.91
N VAL A 444 -14.97 -34.71 -17.63
CA VAL A 444 -14.58 -33.43 -17.04
C VAL A 444 -15.80 -32.69 -16.47
N ALA A 445 -16.94 -32.74 -17.17
CA ALA A 445 -18.20 -32.16 -16.70
C ALA A 445 -18.74 -32.86 -15.45
N ASP A 446 -18.64 -34.19 -15.41
CA ASP A 446 -19.08 -34.99 -14.26
C ASP A 446 -18.20 -34.70 -13.03
N PHE A 447 -16.88 -34.63 -13.22
CA PHE A 447 -15.95 -34.24 -12.15
C PHE A 447 -16.21 -32.84 -11.60
N ALA A 448 -16.52 -31.86 -12.46
CA ALA A 448 -16.85 -30.50 -12.04
C ALA A 448 -18.14 -30.45 -11.19
N ARG A 449 -19.18 -31.20 -11.58
CA ARG A 449 -20.45 -31.27 -10.83
C ARG A 449 -20.29 -31.89 -9.44
N ASP A 450 -19.59 -33.03 -9.35
CA ASP A 450 -19.35 -33.70 -8.07
C ASP A 450 -18.48 -32.85 -7.13
N THR A 451 -17.54 -32.09 -7.70
CA THR A 451 -16.71 -31.13 -6.96
C THR A 451 -17.54 -30.01 -6.37
N ALA A 452 -18.46 -29.40 -7.13
CA ALA A 452 -19.27 -28.26 -6.68
C ALA A 452 -20.18 -28.61 -5.48
N VAL A 453 -20.78 -29.81 -5.47
CA VAL A 453 -21.60 -30.28 -4.34
C VAL A 453 -20.74 -30.48 -3.09
N THR A 454 -19.55 -31.06 -3.27
CA THR A 454 -18.59 -31.29 -2.18
C THR A 454 -18.07 -29.96 -1.60
N GLU A 455 -17.84 -28.96 -2.44
CA GLU A 455 -17.36 -27.63 -2.04
C GLU A 455 -18.38 -26.86 -1.21
N ARG A 456 -19.67 -26.84 -1.61
CA ARG A 456 -20.71 -26.15 -0.83
C ARG A 456 -20.79 -26.68 0.61
N ARG A 457 -20.81 -28.01 0.77
CA ARG A 457 -20.82 -28.66 2.09
C ARG A 457 -19.56 -28.34 2.91
N ALA A 458 -18.42 -28.22 2.25
CA ALA A 458 -17.17 -27.82 2.91
C ALA A 458 -17.20 -26.37 3.39
N VAL A 459 -17.72 -25.44 2.59
CA VAL A 459 -17.86 -24.03 2.95
C VAL A 459 -18.77 -23.88 4.19
N ASP A 460 -19.93 -24.54 4.19
CA ASP A 460 -20.86 -24.52 5.32
C ASP A 460 -20.20 -25.02 6.63
N ALA A 461 -19.40 -26.09 6.53
CA ALA A 461 -18.67 -26.65 7.67
C ALA A 461 -17.62 -25.67 8.22
N VAL A 462 -16.92 -24.95 7.35
CA VAL A 462 -15.91 -23.94 7.74
C VAL A 462 -16.55 -22.71 8.34
N LEU A 463 -17.68 -22.22 7.79
CA LEU A 463 -18.45 -21.13 8.39
C LEU A 463 -18.87 -21.47 9.82
N ALA A 464 -19.40 -22.68 10.04
CA ALA A 464 -19.77 -23.16 11.37
C ALA A 464 -18.56 -23.23 12.32
N ALA A 465 -17.40 -23.68 11.84
CA ALA A 465 -16.17 -23.73 12.62
C ALA A 465 -15.66 -22.33 13.03
N GLU A 466 -15.71 -21.34 12.13
CA GLU A 466 -15.32 -19.96 12.43
C GLU A 466 -16.25 -19.30 13.45
N ILE A 467 -17.57 -19.53 13.33
CA ILE A 467 -18.55 -19.07 14.33
C ILE A 467 -18.23 -19.69 15.71
N ALA A 468 -17.91 -20.98 15.76
CA ALA A 468 -17.55 -21.67 17.00
C ALA A 468 -16.26 -21.12 17.65
N LEU A 469 -15.34 -20.54 16.86
CA LEU A 469 -14.15 -19.83 17.35
C LEU A 469 -14.47 -18.41 17.87
N GLY A 470 -15.74 -17.98 17.84
CA GLY A 470 -16.18 -16.65 18.27
C GLY A 470 -15.83 -15.55 17.26
N ARG A 471 -15.66 -15.90 15.99
CA ARG A 471 -15.39 -14.97 14.89
C ARG A 471 -16.68 -14.63 14.15
N ASP A 472 -16.59 -13.63 13.28
CA ASP A 472 -17.67 -13.15 12.43
C ASP A 472 -17.31 -13.45 10.95
N PRO A 473 -17.64 -14.65 10.44
CA PRO A 473 -17.32 -15.06 9.09
C PRO A 473 -18.40 -14.64 8.08
N GLU A 474 -17.95 -14.23 6.90
CA GLU A 474 -18.77 -13.87 5.75
C GLU A 474 -18.29 -14.69 4.54
N GLU A 475 -19.22 -15.42 3.91
CA GLU A 475 -18.95 -16.07 2.62
C GLU A 475 -18.82 -14.98 1.55
N MET A 476 -17.76 -15.05 0.75
CA MET A 476 -17.58 -14.16 -0.37
C MET A 476 -18.43 -14.62 -1.56
N PRO A 477 -18.95 -13.68 -2.38
CA PRO A 477 -19.63 -14.02 -3.62
C PRO A 477 -18.79 -14.96 -4.50
N HIS A 478 -19.43 -15.85 -5.26
CA HIS A 478 -18.74 -16.84 -6.10
C HIS A 478 -17.81 -16.21 -7.17
N ASN A 479 -18.01 -14.95 -7.54
CA ASN A 479 -17.14 -14.19 -8.44
C ASN A 479 -15.94 -13.52 -7.73
N HIS A 480 -15.87 -13.59 -6.40
CA HIS A 480 -14.78 -13.05 -5.61
C HIS A 480 -13.57 -13.99 -5.67
N LYS A 481 -12.68 -13.73 -6.63
CA LYS A 481 -11.50 -14.58 -6.86
C LYS A 481 -10.40 -14.32 -5.82
N GLY A 482 -10.16 -15.30 -4.94
CA GLY A 482 -8.95 -15.38 -4.10
C GLY A 482 -9.12 -16.08 -2.74
N TYR A 483 -10.33 -16.09 -2.18
CA TYR A 483 -10.68 -16.82 -0.95
C TYR A 483 -12.21 -16.94 -0.85
N ASP A 484 -12.69 -18.01 -0.21
CA ASP A 484 -14.12 -18.29 -0.06
C ASP A 484 -14.75 -17.57 1.14
N ILE A 485 -14.02 -17.45 2.25
CA ILE A 485 -14.55 -16.91 3.51
C ILE A 485 -13.65 -15.82 4.06
N ARG A 486 -14.24 -14.66 4.36
CA ARG A 486 -13.62 -13.60 5.17
C ARG A 486 -14.03 -13.80 6.62
N SER A 487 -13.08 -14.00 7.52
CA SER A 487 -13.36 -14.19 8.95
C SER A 487 -12.77 -13.06 9.79
N LEU A 488 -13.64 -12.31 10.47
CA LEU A 488 -13.23 -11.20 11.33
C LEU A 488 -13.02 -11.68 12.77
N PRO A 489 -11.85 -11.43 13.37
CA PRO A 489 -11.65 -11.69 14.79
C PRO A 489 -12.61 -10.87 15.66
N PRO A 490 -12.94 -11.37 16.87
CA PRO A 490 -13.71 -10.61 17.83
C PRO A 490 -12.98 -9.30 18.20
N ALA A 491 -13.76 -8.25 18.45
CA ALA A 491 -13.20 -6.99 18.94
C ALA A 491 -12.65 -7.18 20.37
N ASP A 492 -11.51 -6.55 20.65
CA ASP A 492 -10.97 -6.49 22.00
C ASP A 492 -11.85 -5.59 22.91
N GLY A 493 -11.58 -5.58 24.21
CA GLY A 493 -12.30 -4.74 25.18
C GLY A 493 -12.21 -3.22 24.94
N LYS A 494 -11.46 -2.77 23.93
CA LYS A 494 -11.32 -1.38 23.49
C LYS A 494 -11.93 -1.14 22.10
N GLY A 495 -12.60 -2.13 21.51
CA GLY A 495 -13.24 -2.06 20.20
C GLY A 495 -12.30 -2.26 19.01
N ALA A 496 -11.02 -2.59 19.23
CA ALA A 496 -10.07 -2.86 18.15
C ALA A 496 -10.09 -4.34 17.77
N ARG A 497 -10.13 -4.65 16.46
CA ARG A 497 -10.07 -6.03 15.96
C ARG A 497 -8.65 -6.45 15.64
N GLY A 498 -8.40 -7.75 15.74
CA GLY A 498 -7.23 -8.40 15.15
C GLY A 498 -7.28 -8.35 13.61
N PRO A 499 -6.19 -8.73 12.93
CA PRO A 499 -6.14 -8.74 11.47
C PRO A 499 -7.14 -9.74 10.89
N THR A 500 -7.77 -9.37 9.77
CA THR A 500 -8.74 -10.21 9.04
C THR A 500 -8.10 -11.54 8.64
N ILE A 501 -8.84 -12.63 8.78
CA ILE A 501 -8.40 -13.96 8.35
C ILE A 501 -9.10 -14.28 7.03
N PHE A 502 -8.32 -14.69 6.04
CA PHE A 502 -8.80 -15.07 4.73
C PHE A 502 -8.72 -16.57 4.57
N ILE A 503 -9.83 -17.23 4.27
CA ILE A 503 -9.93 -18.69 4.29
C ILE A 503 -10.33 -19.20 2.91
N GLU A 504 -9.47 -20.04 2.35
CA GLU A 504 -9.73 -20.82 1.15
C GLU A 504 -10.17 -22.23 1.56
N VAL A 505 -11.27 -22.73 1.00
CA VAL A 505 -11.91 -23.99 1.41
C VAL A 505 -11.74 -25.04 0.32
N LYS A 506 -11.15 -26.19 0.65
CA LYS A 506 -11.05 -27.34 -0.24
C LYS A 506 -11.71 -28.56 0.38
N GLY A 507 -12.90 -28.88 -0.12
CA GLY A 507 -13.67 -30.07 0.24
C GLY A 507 -13.33 -31.28 -0.62
N ARG A 508 -13.11 -32.45 0.00
CA ARG A 508 -12.95 -33.72 -0.73
C ARG A 508 -13.65 -34.86 -0.02
N ILE A 509 -14.27 -35.75 -0.80
CA ILE A 509 -14.86 -37.00 -0.30
C ILE A 509 -13.74 -37.85 0.33
N GLU A 510 -14.05 -38.58 1.41
CA GLU A 510 -13.13 -39.52 2.04
C GLU A 510 -12.47 -40.45 1.01
N GLY A 511 -11.13 -40.53 1.04
CA GLY A 511 -10.35 -41.35 0.10
C GLY A 511 -9.76 -40.61 -1.10
N ALA A 512 -10.03 -39.31 -1.27
CA ALA A 512 -9.36 -38.52 -2.31
C ALA A 512 -7.83 -38.48 -2.12
N SER A 513 -7.10 -38.60 -3.24
CA SER A 513 -5.63 -38.56 -3.23
C SER A 513 -5.06 -37.16 -3.41
N HIS A 514 -5.77 -36.27 -4.11
CA HIS A 514 -5.30 -34.94 -4.47
C HIS A 514 -6.43 -33.92 -4.53
N PHE A 515 -6.08 -32.63 -4.48
CA PHE A 515 -6.95 -31.51 -4.81
C PHE A 515 -6.21 -30.48 -5.66
N SER A 516 -6.96 -29.70 -6.44
CA SER A 516 -6.45 -28.58 -7.21
C SER A 516 -6.64 -27.29 -6.42
N ILE A 517 -5.69 -26.36 -6.56
CA ILE A 517 -5.82 -24.98 -6.11
C ILE A 517 -5.56 -24.05 -7.29
N SER A 518 -6.36 -23.01 -7.44
CA SER A 518 -6.23 -22.06 -8.54
C SER A 518 -5.04 -21.13 -8.33
N TYR A 519 -4.58 -20.52 -9.41
CA TYR A 519 -3.43 -19.64 -9.36
C TYR A 519 -3.71 -18.37 -8.54
N ASN A 520 -4.92 -17.82 -8.67
CA ASN A 520 -5.37 -16.67 -7.88
C ASN A 520 -5.43 -16.96 -6.38
N GLU A 521 -5.88 -18.16 -5.98
CA GLU A 521 -5.93 -18.58 -4.57
C GLU A 521 -4.52 -18.65 -3.96
N VAL A 522 -3.56 -19.25 -4.68
CA VAL A 522 -2.18 -19.33 -4.18
C VAL A 522 -1.54 -17.93 -4.09
N LEU A 523 -1.80 -17.07 -5.09
CA LEU A 523 -1.37 -15.67 -5.10
C LEU A 523 -1.87 -14.92 -3.87
N HIS A 524 -3.18 -14.99 -3.65
CA HIS A 524 -3.85 -14.36 -2.54
C HIS A 524 -3.32 -14.87 -1.19
N ALA A 525 -3.11 -16.19 -1.07
CA ALA A 525 -2.53 -16.80 0.11
C ALA A 525 -1.11 -16.29 0.42
N ARG A 526 -0.28 -16.08 -0.60
CA ARG A 526 1.08 -15.52 -0.43
C ARG A 526 1.06 -14.05 -0.03
N ASN A 527 0.09 -13.28 -0.54
CA ASN A 527 -0.11 -11.88 -0.19
C ASN A 527 -0.53 -11.67 1.26
N THR A 528 -1.43 -12.52 1.75
CA THR A 528 -2.00 -12.43 3.10
C THR A 528 -1.18 -13.21 4.13
N GLY A 529 -0.34 -14.15 3.70
CA GLY A 529 0.70 -14.80 4.50
C GLY A 529 0.15 -15.49 5.76
N ALA A 530 0.56 -15.03 6.94
CA ALA A 530 0.08 -15.57 8.22
C ALA A 530 -1.43 -15.36 8.47
N HIS A 531 -2.07 -14.47 7.71
CA HIS A 531 -3.51 -14.20 7.77
C HIS A 531 -4.32 -15.10 6.83
N HIS A 532 -3.66 -15.90 5.99
CA HIS A 532 -4.31 -16.91 5.17
C HIS A 532 -4.54 -18.22 5.94
N ARG A 533 -5.66 -18.89 5.66
CA ARG A 533 -5.91 -20.29 6.02
C ARG A 533 -6.33 -21.06 4.79
N LEU A 534 -5.74 -22.23 4.59
CA LEU A 534 -6.30 -23.25 3.70
C LEU A 534 -7.06 -24.27 4.57
N ALA A 535 -8.38 -24.24 4.50
CA ALA A 535 -9.27 -25.14 5.20
C ALA A 535 -9.52 -26.39 4.34
N LEU A 536 -9.07 -27.54 4.84
CA LEU A 536 -9.31 -28.84 4.23
C LEU A 536 -10.49 -29.49 4.93
N VAL A 537 -11.51 -29.87 4.15
CA VAL A 537 -12.68 -30.56 4.67
C VAL A 537 -12.77 -31.95 4.06
N SER A 538 -12.66 -32.97 4.91
CA SER A 538 -12.92 -34.37 4.52
C SER A 538 -14.41 -34.61 4.68
N VAL A 539 -15.10 -34.75 3.55
CA VAL A 539 -16.55 -34.93 3.45
C VAL A 539 -16.87 -36.42 3.54
N SER A 540 -17.64 -36.80 4.56
CA SER A 540 -18.03 -38.18 4.83
C SER A 540 -19.36 -38.53 4.14
N ASP A 541 -19.43 -39.72 3.56
CA ASP A 541 -20.65 -40.26 2.95
C ASP A 541 -21.78 -40.50 3.98
N ARG A 542 -21.44 -40.52 5.27
CA ARG A 542 -22.39 -40.77 6.38
C ARG A 542 -23.21 -39.55 6.81
N GLY A 543 -22.87 -38.35 6.35
CA GLY A 543 -23.58 -37.11 6.70
C GLY A 543 -22.68 -36.01 7.30
N PRO A 544 -23.12 -34.74 7.28
CA PRO A 544 -22.31 -33.56 7.64
C PRO A 544 -21.70 -33.59 9.04
N GLU A 545 -22.36 -34.25 9.99
CA GLU A 545 -21.90 -34.41 11.36
C GLU A 545 -20.61 -35.25 11.51
N TYR A 546 -20.24 -36.00 10.46
CA TYR A 546 -19.01 -36.79 10.40
C TYR A 546 -17.89 -36.12 9.63
N ASP A 547 -18.11 -34.91 9.10
CA ASP A 547 -17.10 -34.18 8.36
C ASP A 547 -15.97 -33.75 9.28
N GLN A 548 -14.73 -33.83 8.77
CA GLN A 548 -13.55 -33.41 9.51
C GLN A 548 -12.95 -32.17 8.86
N ILE A 549 -12.47 -31.24 9.69
CA ILE A 549 -11.91 -29.97 9.23
C ILE A 549 -10.48 -29.81 9.77
N ARG A 550 -9.57 -29.41 8.89
CA ARG A 550 -8.19 -29.06 9.26
C ARG A 550 -7.73 -27.79 8.56
N TYR A 551 -7.03 -26.93 9.28
CA TYR A 551 -6.47 -25.68 8.78
C TYR A 551 -4.97 -25.76 8.60
N LEU A 552 -4.50 -25.22 7.48
CA LEU A 552 -3.11 -24.94 7.19
C LEU A 552 -2.87 -23.43 7.19
N THR A 553 -1.82 -22.99 7.88
CA THR A 553 -1.42 -21.57 7.96
C THR A 553 -0.16 -21.32 7.15
N ASP A 554 -0.13 -20.23 6.38
CA ASP A 554 1.06 -19.79 5.61
C ASP A 554 1.64 -20.90 4.70
N TYR A 555 0.77 -21.81 4.21
CA TYR A 555 1.18 -23.04 3.51
C TYR A 555 1.95 -22.75 2.21
N PHE A 556 1.57 -21.66 1.52
CA PHE A 556 2.07 -21.34 0.20
C PHE A 556 3.32 -20.46 0.18
N ARG A 557 3.85 -20.09 1.34
CA ARG A 557 4.99 -19.15 1.45
C ARG A 557 6.20 -19.52 0.60
N ASN A 558 6.53 -20.81 0.57
CA ASN A 558 7.67 -21.36 -0.18
C ASN A 558 7.22 -22.29 -1.30
N TYR A 559 5.95 -22.24 -1.70
CA TYR A 559 5.44 -23.12 -2.73
C TYR A 559 5.96 -22.65 -4.09
N ASN A 560 6.63 -23.54 -4.82
CA ASN A 560 7.07 -23.27 -6.19
C ASN A 560 5.93 -23.61 -7.13
N MET A 561 5.39 -22.62 -7.84
CA MET A 561 4.21 -22.82 -8.69
C MET A 561 4.52 -23.48 -10.04
N GLY A 562 5.79 -23.78 -10.36
CA GLY A 562 6.16 -24.37 -11.65
C GLY A 562 6.08 -23.36 -12.79
N ASP A 563 6.00 -23.86 -14.03
CA ASP A 563 5.88 -23.04 -15.25
C ASP A 563 4.50 -22.37 -15.35
N THR A 564 4.43 -21.24 -16.06
CA THR A 564 3.22 -20.43 -16.26
C THR A 564 2.12 -21.10 -17.09
N ASP A 565 2.35 -22.32 -17.60
CA ASP A 565 1.46 -23.00 -18.54
C ASP A 565 0.31 -23.77 -17.87
N THR A 566 0.28 -23.84 -16.53
CA THR A 566 -0.76 -24.54 -15.76
C THR A 566 -1.59 -23.58 -14.91
N ALA A 567 -2.91 -23.57 -15.15
CA ALA A 567 -3.88 -22.72 -14.45
C ALA A 567 -4.17 -23.15 -13.00
N THR A 568 -3.85 -24.39 -12.66
CA THR A 568 -4.07 -24.98 -11.34
C THR A 568 -2.86 -25.77 -10.88
N VAL A 569 -2.69 -25.82 -9.56
CA VAL A 569 -1.65 -26.59 -8.89
C VAL A 569 -2.29 -27.80 -8.22
N MET A 570 -1.80 -29.00 -8.55
CA MET A 570 -2.23 -30.24 -7.90
C MET A 570 -1.45 -30.47 -6.60
N ILE A 571 -2.18 -30.67 -5.50
CA ILE A 571 -1.62 -30.89 -4.16
C ILE A 571 -2.07 -32.26 -3.64
N ASP A 572 -1.11 -32.99 -3.07
CA ASP A 572 -1.32 -34.26 -2.38
C ASP A 572 -2.15 -34.06 -1.11
N TRP A 573 -3.35 -34.64 -1.10
CA TRP A 573 -4.32 -34.48 -0.01
C TRP A 573 -3.77 -35.02 1.31
N GLY A 574 -3.18 -36.23 1.30
CA GLY A 574 -2.66 -36.87 2.50
C GLY A 574 -1.55 -36.05 3.17
N LYS A 575 -0.60 -35.52 2.39
CA LYS A 575 0.48 -34.67 2.93
C LYS A 575 -0.05 -33.35 3.49
N ALA A 576 -1.02 -32.73 2.82
CA ALA A 576 -1.63 -31.49 3.29
C ALA A 576 -2.44 -31.74 4.58
N TRP A 577 -3.23 -32.80 4.61
CA TRP A 577 -4.08 -33.19 5.74
C TRP A 577 -3.29 -33.45 7.02
N VAL A 578 -2.17 -34.18 6.93
CA VAL A 578 -1.30 -34.49 8.09
C VAL A 578 -0.68 -33.22 8.68
N ARG A 579 -0.36 -32.23 7.85
CA ARG A 579 0.18 -30.93 8.31
C ARG A 579 -0.90 -30.02 8.89
N GLY A 580 -2.16 -30.26 8.54
CA GLY A 580 -3.30 -29.48 9.00
C GLY A 580 -3.53 -29.63 10.51
N LYS A 581 -3.93 -28.54 11.15
CA LYS A 581 -4.29 -28.47 12.57
C LYS A 581 -5.80 -28.32 12.72
N PRO A 582 -6.38 -28.54 13.92
CA PRO A 582 -7.77 -28.15 14.17
C PRO A 582 -8.01 -26.65 13.84
N PRO A 583 -9.26 -26.25 13.56
CA PRO A 583 -9.63 -24.85 13.38
C PRO A 583 -9.07 -24.00 14.54
N HIS A 584 -8.41 -22.88 14.19
CA HIS A 584 -7.67 -22.04 15.16
C HIS A 584 -7.56 -20.59 14.73
#